data_AF-A0AAE0A319-F1
#
_entry.id   AF-A0AAE0A319-F1
#
_cell.length_a   1.000
_cell.length_b   1.000
_cell.length_c   1.000
_cell.angle_alpha   90.00
_cell.angle_beta   90.00
_cell.angle_gamma   90.00
#
_symmetry.space_group_name_H-M   'P 1'
#
loop_
_entity.id
_entity.type
_entity.pdbx_description
1 polymer ?
#
loop_
_entity_poly.entity_id
_entity_poly.type
_entity_poly.pdbx_seq_one_letter_code
_entity_poly.pdbx_strand_id
1 'polypeptide(L)'
;MYAYVPRDYCDNDGIGLCGAYGNCIITDSPICQCLKGFKPKSAENSEWSQEFRCYINKNWWNSAANSTKEAKSSVVLQLLNSGNLVLRDEQSGGLGRYLCQSFDYPLETLLPEMKNGWDLKTSLERRLSSWKSLDDPSPGDFIWGVQRQGNPEIVMWKGSNMFFSSGLWNGLGFSGALTLMPNPVIELNFVYNEDEL
;
A
#
# COMPACT_ATOMS: atom_id res chain seq x y z
N MET A 1 -1.90 -6.90 -17.83
CA MET A 1 -2.88 -6.39 -16.86
C MET A 1 -3.67 -7.59 -16.37
N TYR A 2 -3.40 -8.06 -15.15
CA TYR A 2 -4.12 -9.20 -14.57
C TYR A 2 -5.31 -8.66 -13.79
N ALA A 3 -6.50 -9.16 -14.10
CA ALA A 3 -7.65 -9.00 -13.20
C ALA A 3 -7.41 -9.91 -11.99
N TYR A 4 -7.28 -9.33 -10.81
CA TYR A 4 -7.28 -10.10 -9.57
C TYR A 4 -8.72 -10.48 -9.28
N VAL A 5 -9.11 -11.68 -9.73
CA VAL A 5 -10.32 -12.35 -9.28
C VAL A 5 -9.93 -13.10 -8.01
N PRO A 6 -10.60 -12.88 -6.87
CA PRO A 6 -10.31 -13.64 -5.66
C PRO A 6 -10.43 -15.14 -5.94
N ARG A 7 -9.33 -15.88 -5.85
CA ARG A 7 -9.33 -17.33 -6.08
C ARG A 7 -9.63 -18.07 -4.78
N ASP A 8 -9.27 -17.49 -3.65
CA ASP A 8 -9.37 -18.14 -2.36
C ASP A 8 -9.83 -17.21 -1.22
N TYR A 9 -9.91 -17.79 -0.03
CA TYR A 9 -10.32 -17.11 1.20
C TYR A 9 -9.36 -15.99 1.64
N CYS A 10 -8.09 -16.01 1.19
CA CYS A 10 -7.14 -14.96 1.47
C CYS A 10 -7.29 -13.78 0.49
N ASP A 11 -7.84 -14.03 -0.69
CA ASP A 11 -8.01 -13.04 -1.75
C ASP A 11 -9.31 -12.21 -1.64
N ASN A 12 -10.34 -12.71 -0.94
CA ASN A 12 -11.66 -12.06 -0.89
C ASN A 12 -11.67 -10.71 -0.15
N ASP A 13 -10.71 -10.49 0.75
CA ASP A 13 -10.58 -9.26 1.51
C ASP A 13 -9.13 -8.80 1.43
N GLY A 14 -8.83 -7.79 0.59
CA GLY A 14 -7.47 -7.28 0.33
C GLY A 14 -6.67 -6.79 1.55
N ILE A 15 -7.21 -6.96 2.76
CA ILE A 15 -6.81 -6.46 4.08
C ILE A 15 -7.11 -7.48 5.23
N GLY A 16 -7.67 -8.65 4.91
CA GLY A 16 -7.31 -9.91 5.57
C GLY A 16 -8.27 -10.51 6.61
N LEU A 17 -8.70 -11.74 6.32
CA LEU A 17 -9.12 -12.77 7.30
C LEU A 17 -8.23 -12.81 8.56
N CYS A 18 -6.96 -12.42 8.42
CA CYS A 18 -5.91 -12.54 9.44
C CYS A 18 -5.49 -11.22 10.12
N GLY A 19 -6.14 -10.10 9.79
CA GLY A 19 -5.88 -8.79 10.39
C GLY A 19 -4.46 -8.24 10.20
N ALA A 20 -4.19 -7.05 10.75
CA ALA A 20 -2.85 -6.45 10.70
C ALA A 20 -1.78 -7.36 11.31
N TYR A 21 -0.62 -7.38 10.67
CA TYR A 21 0.55 -8.19 11.05
C TYR A 21 0.31 -9.71 10.98
N GLY A 22 -0.80 -10.14 10.39
CA GLY A 22 -1.11 -11.53 10.05
C GLY A 22 -0.77 -11.87 8.60
N ASN A 23 -0.35 -13.10 8.38
CA ASN A 23 -0.17 -13.74 7.08
C ASN A 23 -1.29 -14.77 6.88
N CYS A 24 -1.85 -14.82 5.69
CA CYS A 24 -2.93 -15.75 5.32
C CYS A 24 -2.35 -16.86 4.44
N ILE A 25 -2.30 -18.08 4.96
CA ILE A 25 -1.76 -19.26 4.27
C ILE A 25 -2.85 -20.34 4.24
N ILE A 26 -3.47 -20.55 3.08
CA ILE A 26 -4.60 -21.48 2.92
C ILE A 26 -4.27 -22.95 3.23
N THR A 27 -3.00 -23.34 3.19
CA THR A 27 -2.55 -24.71 3.45
C THR A 27 -2.33 -25.01 4.93
N ASP A 28 -2.30 -23.98 5.79
CA ASP A 28 -1.90 -24.10 7.17
C ASP A 28 -3.10 -24.16 8.11
N SER A 29 -2.91 -24.82 9.26
CA SER A 29 -3.88 -24.85 10.35
C SER A 29 -3.19 -24.40 11.65
N PRO A 30 -3.41 -23.15 12.11
CA PRO A 30 -4.39 -22.17 11.62
C PRO A 30 -3.97 -21.47 10.31
N ILE A 31 -4.97 -21.07 9.50
CA ILE A 31 -4.82 -20.34 8.23
C ILE A 31 -4.11 -19.00 8.43
N CYS A 32 -4.31 -18.38 9.60
CA CYS A 32 -3.68 -17.13 9.97
C CYS A 32 -2.47 -17.37 10.87
N GLN A 33 -1.34 -16.78 10.49
CA GLN A 33 -0.09 -16.81 11.25
C GLN A 33 0.45 -15.39 11.43
N CYS A 34 1.14 -15.11 12.52
CA CYS A 34 1.74 -13.80 12.69
C CYS A 34 3.04 -13.67 11.89
N LEU A 35 3.27 -12.49 11.32
CA LEU A 35 4.57 -12.14 10.73
C LEU A 35 5.69 -12.35 11.76
N LYS A 36 6.89 -12.70 11.29
CA LYS A 36 8.05 -12.94 12.14
C LYS A 36 8.29 -11.73 13.06
N GLY A 37 8.35 -11.97 14.38
CA GLY A 37 8.49 -10.92 15.41
C GLY A 37 7.19 -10.54 16.12
N PHE A 38 6.04 -10.96 15.58
CA PHE A 38 4.72 -10.76 16.17
C PHE A 38 4.20 -12.06 16.80
N LYS A 39 3.35 -11.93 17.82
CA LYS A 39 2.70 -13.06 18.50
C LYS A 39 1.18 -12.95 18.40
N PRO A 40 0.47 -14.09 18.26
CA PRO A 40 -0.98 -14.09 18.28
C PRO A 40 -1.47 -13.82 19.70
N LYS A 41 -2.58 -13.08 19.83
CA LYS A 41 -3.28 -12.98 21.11
C LYS A 41 -4.01 -14.29 21.34
N SER A 42 -3.63 -15.00 22.40
CA SER A 42 -4.26 -16.27 22.82
C SER A 42 -5.77 -16.09 22.92
N ALA A 43 -6.52 -16.92 22.19
CA ALA A 43 -7.96 -17.05 22.34
C ALA A 43 -8.26 -17.78 23.65
N GLU A 44 -8.37 -17.01 24.73
CA GLU A 44 -9.00 -17.50 25.96
C GLU A 44 -10.48 -17.05 25.91
N ASN A 45 -11.32 -18.04 25.63
CA ASN A 45 -12.79 -18.06 25.64
C ASN A 45 -13.54 -17.66 24.35
N SER A 46 -14.39 -18.63 23.99
CA SER A 46 -15.29 -18.75 22.86
C SER A 46 -16.34 -17.64 22.76
N GLU A 47 -16.65 -17.26 21.53
CA GLU A 47 -17.97 -17.18 20.91
C GLU A 47 -17.94 -16.14 19.78
N TRP A 48 -17.91 -16.65 18.54
CA TRP A 48 -18.13 -15.94 17.27
C TRP A 48 -17.23 -14.71 16.96
N SER A 49 -16.26 -14.93 16.07
CA SER A 49 -15.53 -13.90 15.28
C SER A 49 -14.63 -12.92 16.05
N GLN A 50 -13.68 -13.43 16.85
CA GLN A 50 -12.54 -12.62 17.27
C GLN A 50 -11.48 -12.59 16.15
N GLU A 51 -11.39 -11.43 15.48
CA GLU A 51 -10.37 -11.06 14.51
C GLU A 51 -8.97 -11.53 14.97
N PHE A 52 -8.28 -12.35 14.17
CA PHE A 52 -6.92 -12.78 14.47
C PHE A 52 -6.04 -11.53 14.57
N ARG A 53 -5.49 -11.24 15.76
CA ARG A 53 -4.68 -10.03 16.00
C ARG A 53 -3.29 -10.40 16.45
N CYS A 54 -2.32 -9.95 15.67
CA CYS A 54 -0.91 -10.10 15.92
C CYS A 54 -0.36 -8.82 16.57
N TYR A 55 0.44 -8.98 17.62
CA TYR A 55 1.05 -7.85 18.32
C TYR A 55 2.56 -8.05 18.47
N ILE A 56 3.27 -6.94 18.63
CA ILE A 56 4.71 -6.95 18.86
C ILE A 56 4.98 -7.68 20.18
N ASN A 57 5.81 -8.71 20.13
CA ASN A 57 6.33 -9.33 21.34
C ASN A 57 7.17 -8.28 22.10
N LYS A 58 6.68 -7.80 23.25
CA LYS A 58 7.37 -6.77 24.07
C LYS A 58 8.82 -7.12 24.42
N ASN A 59 9.23 -8.37 24.23
CA ASN A 59 10.55 -8.88 24.55
C ASN A 59 11.53 -8.80 23.36
N TRP A 60 11.13 -8.29 22.17
CA TRP A 60 12.03 -8.13 21.02
C TRP A 60 12.70 -6.75 20.94
N TRP A 61 12.23 -5.77 21.74
CA TRP A 61 12.84 -4.45 21.87
C TRP A 61 13.65 -4.39 23.17
N ASN A 62 14.92 -4.78 23.11
CA ASN A 62 15.91 -4.17 23.99
C ASN A 62 16.48 -2.97 23.24
N SER A 63 15.91 -1.79 23.45
CA SER A 63 16.59 -0.57 23.02
C SER A 63 17.83 -0.40 23.90
N ALA A 64 18.97 -0.89 23.43
CA ALA A 64 20.27 -0.36 23.84
C ALA A 64 20.44 1.05 23.22
N ALA A 65 19.55 1.97 23.60
CA ALA A 65 19.68 3.37 23.25
C ALA A 65 20.43 4.08 24.39
N ASN A 66 21.75 3.89 24.43
CA ASN A 66 22.62 4.87 25.07
C ASN A 66 22.68 6.10 24.15
N SER A 67 21.67 6.95 24.21
CA SER A 67 21.70 8.26 23.57
C SER A 67 21.22 9.32 24.54
N THR A 68 22.15 10.16 24.97
CA THR A 68 21.99 11.25 25.94
C THR A 68 21.28 12.49 25.37
N LYS A 69 20.30 12.32 24.47
CA LYS A 69 19.39 13.41 24.08
C LYS A 69 17.98 12.85 23.91
N GLU A 70 17.09 13.30 24.78
CA GLU A 70 15.64 13.06 24.74
C GLU A 70 15.08 13.35 23.34
N ALA A 71 14.62 12.32 22.65
CA ALA A 71 13.67 12.50 21.57
C ALA A 71 12.36 13.00 22.21
N LYS A 72 11.99 14.25 21.93
CA LYS A 72 10.88 14.97 22.58
C LYS A 72 9.47 14.43 22.25
N SER A 73 9.39 13.35 21.48
CA SER A 73 8.15 12.70 21.07
C SER A 73 8.44 11.21 20.87
N SER A 74 7.62 10.36 21.46
CA SER A 74 7.65 8.92 21.21
C SER A 74 7.02 8.66 19.85
N VAL A 75 7.83 8.13 18.93
CA VAL A 75 7.39 7.84 17.56
C VAL A 75 7.05 6.36 17.45
N VAL A 76 5.93 6.05 16.81
CA VAL A 76 5.44 4.68 16.59
C VAL A 76 5.47 4.37 15.10
N LEU A 77 6.05 3.21 14.76
CA LEU A 77 5.94 2.59 13.45
C LEU A 77 4.74 1.63 13.47
N GLN A 78 3.76 1.85 12.59
CA GLN A 78 2.52 1.08 12.56
C GLN A 78 2.20 0.62 11.14
N LEU A 79 1.87 -0.66 10.97
CA LEU A 79 1.26 -1.16 9.73
C LEU A 79 -0.26 -1.06 9.87
N LEU A 80 -0.89 -0.32 8.96
CA LEU A 80 -2.34 -0.22 8.88
C LEU A 80 -2.93 -1.44 8.17
N ASN A 81 -4.22 -1.65 8.39
CA ASN A 81 -4.99 -2.68 7.71
C ASN A 81 -4.87 -2.55 6.18
N SER A 82 -4.82 -1.34 5.62
CA SER A 82 -4.59 -1.10 4.19
C SER A 82 -3.24 -1.54 3.64
N GLY A 83 -2.31 -2.01 4.47
CA GLY A 83 -0.94 -2.30 4.06
C GLY A 83 -0.05 -1.06 4.05
N ASN A 84 -0.59 0.11 4.37
CA ASN A 84 0.20 1.33 4.53
C ASN A 84 1.02 1.28 5.82
N LEU A 85 2.35 1.34 5.70
CA LEU A 85 3.28 1.41 6.81
C LEU A 85 3.53 2.88 7.14
N VAL A 86 3.03 3.33 8.29
CA VAL A 86 3.05 4.74 8.70
C VAL A 86 3.94 4.96 9.91
N LEU A 87 4.64 6.08 9.90
CA LEU A 87 5.39 6.60 11.04
C LEU A 87 4.62 7.79 11.62
N ARG A 88 4.27 7.73 12.91
CA ARG A 88 3.46 8.77 13.57
C ARG A 88 3.89 9.02 15.01
N ASP A 89 3.52 10.18 15.52
CA ASP A 89 3.67 10.53 16.93
C ASP A 89 2.65 9.77 17.80
N GLU A 90 3.11 9.12 18.86
CA GLU A 90 2.27 8.38 19.81
C GLU A 90 1.23 9.28 20.50
N GLN A 91 1.61 10.51 20.83
CA GLN A 91 0.77 11.44 21.60
C GLN A 91 -0.40 11.99 20.80
N SER A 92 -0.30 11.92 19.47
CA SER A 92 -1.30 12.48 18.56
C SER A 92 -2.56 11.62 18.40
N GLY A 93 -2.70 10.54 19.16
CA GLY A 93 -3.96 9.79 19.31
C GLY A 93 -4.54 9.23 18.00
N GLY A 94 -3.74 9.13 16.96
CA GLY A 94 -4.17 8.76 15.61
C GLY A 94 -4.86 9.86 14.79
N LEU A 95 -5.03 11.06 15.34
CA LEU A 95 -5.44 12.27 14.60
C LEU A 95 -4.24 13.02 14.01
N GLY A 96 -3.01 12.65 14.40
CA GLY A 96 -1.78 13.25 13.92
C GLY A 96 -1.49 12.90 12.46
N ARG A 97 -1.21 13.93 11.67
CA ARG A 97 -0.63 13.82 10.33
C ARG A 97 0.58 12.89 10.36
N TYR A 98 0.60 11.91 9.45
CA TYR A 98 1.72 10.98 9.34
C TYR A 98 3.01 11.74 9.04
N LEU A 99 4.10 11.32 9.69
CA LEU A 99 5.44 11.85 9.41
C LEU A 99 5.95 11.29 8.08
N CYS A 100 5.73 10.00 7.86
CA CYS A 100 6.03 9.28 6.63
C CYS A 100 5.01 8.15 6.43
N GLN A 101 4.76 7.78 5.17
CA GLN A 101 3.90 6.66 4.80
C GLN A 101 4.48 5.90 3.60
N SER A 102 4.36 4.58 3.58
CA SER A 102 4.87 3.77 2.46
C SER A 102 4.11 4.01 1.16
N PHE A 103 2.84 4.40 1.25
CA PHE A 103 2.00 4.69 0.07
C PHE A 103 2.47 5.88 -0.76
N ASP A 104 3.31 6.76 -0.19
CA ASP A 104 3.95 7.86 -0.91
C ASP A 104 5.13 7.41 -1.79
N TYR A 105 5.66 6.21 -1.56
CA TYR A 105 6.82 5.65 -2.25
C TYR A 105 6.53 4.22 -2.75
N PRO A 106 5.61 4.08 -3.71
CA PRO A 106 5.21 2.77 -4.20
C PRO A 106 6.32 2.11 -5.04
N LEU A 107 6.34 0.77 -5.07
CA LEU A 107 7.29 -0.03 -5.89
C LEU A 107 6.64 -0.42 -7.23
N GLU A 108 6.40 -1.71 -7.49
CA GLU A 108 5.80 -2.18 -8.75
C GLU A 108 4.28 -2.37 -8.66
N THR A 109 3.73 -2.43 -7.45
CA THR A 109 2.32 -2.76 -7.18
C THR A 109 1.56 -1.55 -6.65
N LEU A 110 0.34 -1.35 -7.16
CA LEU A 110 -0.65 -0.42 -6.62
C LEU A 110 -1.68 -1.21 -5.82
N LEU A 111 -1.78 -0.95 -4.52
CA LEU A 111 -2.79 -1.51 -3.65
C LEU A 111 -4.05 -0.63 -3.63
N PRO A 112 -5.20 -1.15 -3.16
CA PRO A 112 -6.35 -0.31 -2.86
C PRO A 112 -5.97 0.87 -1.94
N GLU A 113 -6.64 2.01 -2.11
CA GLU A 113 -6.38 3.28 -1.41
C GLU A 113 -5.05 3.99 -1.75
N MET A 114 -4.13 3.36 -2.48
CA MET A 114 -2.92 4.04 -2.97
C MET A 114 -3.26 5.01 -4.11
N LYS A 115 -2.47 6.09 -4.19
CA LYS A 115 -2.57 7.08 -5.26
C LYS A 115 -1.40 6.94 -6.23
N ASN A 116 -1.69 6.84 -7.52
CA ASN A 116 -0.68 6.92 -8.58
C ASN A 116 -0.87 8.25 -9.32
N GLY A 117 0.08 9.17 -9.16
CA GLY A 117 -0.09 10.55 -9.61
C GLY A 117 0.65 11.55 -8.72
N TRP A 118 0.23 12.81 -8.78
CA TRP A 118 0.88 13.93 -8.12
C TRP A 118 0.06 14.47 -6.95
N ASP A 119 0.74 14.69 -5.84
CA ASP A 119 0.27 15.62 -4.81
C ASP A 119 0.80 17.01 -5.14
N LEU A 120 -0.09 17.91 -5.55
CA LEU A 120 0.30 19.24 -6.03
C LEU A 120 0.72 20.16 -4.87
N LYS A 121 0.19 19.92 -3.66
CA LYS A 121 0.55 20.69 -2.45
C LYS A 121 1.97 20.43 -1.99
N THR A 122 2.38 19.17 -2.00
CA THR A 122 3.70 18.74 -1.55
C THR A 122 4.70 18.57 -2.70
N SER A 123 4.23 18.70 -3.96
CA SER A 123 5.01 18.40 -5.17
C SER A 123 5.58 16.97 -5.19
N LEU A 124 4.91 16.03 -4.52
CA LEU A 124 5.30 14.63 -4.47
C LEU A 124 4.70 13.88 -5.67
N GLU A 125 5.56 13.18 -6.40
CA GLU A 125 5.18 12.32 -7.51
C GLU A 125 5.19 10.85 -7.09
N ARG A 126 4.03 10.20 -7.13
CA ARG A 126 3.87 8.76 -6.86
C ARG A 126 3.85 7.99 -8.17
N ARG A 127 4.92 7.23 -8.44
CA ARG A 127 5.10 6.43 -9.66
C ARG A 127 5.46 5.00 -9.32
N LEU A 128 5.03 4.09 -10.18
CA LEU A 128 5.40 2.69 -10.09
C LEU A 128 6.63 2.43 -10.96
N SER A 129 7.53 1.60 -10.46
CA SER A 129 8.68 1.11 -11.21
C SER A 129 8.65 -0.42 -11.24
N SER A 130 8.79 -1.01 -12.42
CA SER A 130 8.91 -2.46 -12.53
C SER A 130 10.14 -2.96 -11.78
N TRP A 131 10.14 -4.20 -11.34
CA TRP A 131 11.38 -4.86 -10.94
C TRP A 131 12.32 -5.05 -12.13
N LYS A 132 13.62 -5.12 -11.84
CA LYS A 132 14.65 -5.39 -12.84
C LYS A 132 14.55 -6.82 -13.37
N SER A 133 14.23 -7.77 -12.48
CA SER A 133 13.94 -9.16 -12.83
C SER A 133 13.10 -9.83 -11.74
N LEU A 134 12.63 -11.06 -11.96
CA LEU A 134 11.82 -11.80 -10.98
C LEU A 134 12.52 -11.97 -9.62
N ASP A 135 13.84 -12.09 -9.63
CA ASP A 135 14.66 -12.31 -8.42
C ASP A 135 15.35 -11.03 -7.92
N ASP A 136 15.23 -9.91 -8.66
CA ASP A 136 15.87 -8.64 -8.33
C ASP A 136 14.83 -7.50 -8.25
N PRO A 137 14.38 -7.14 -7.02
CA PRO A 137 13.38 -6.11 -6.81
C PRO A 137 13.91 -4.68 -7.00
N SER A 138 15.17 -4.52 -7.41
CA SER A 138 15.72 -3.21 -7.78
C SER A 138 14.92 -2.58 -8.93
N PRO A 139 14.88 -1.24 -9.07
CA PRO A 139 14.18 -0.58 -10.16
C PRO A 139 14.64 -1.06 -11.54
N GLY A 140 13.69 -1.48 -12.36
CA GLY A 140 13.87 -1.90 -13.74
C GLY A 140 13.64 -0.80 -14.77
N ASP A 141 13.44 -1.19 -16.02
CA ASP A 141 13.40 -0.25 -17.15
C ASP A 141 12.06 0.47 -17.32
N PHE A 142 10.98 -0.05 -16.74
CA PHE A 142 9.63 0.47 -16.94
C PHE A 142 9.16 1.31 -15.75
N ILE A 143 8.66 2.50 -16.06
CA ILE A 143 8.04 3.41 -15.10
C ILE A 143 6.61 3.66 -15.54
N TRP A 144 5.68 3.66 -14.59
CA TRP A 144 4.27 3.93 -14.83
C TRP A 144 3.78 5.07 -13.92
N GLY A 145 3.18 6.10 -14.52
CA GLY A 145 2.80 7.31 -13.81
C GLY A 145 2.06 8.31 -14.67
N VAL A 146 1.90 9.54 -14.15
CA VAL A 146 1.09 10.58 -14.80
C VAL A 146 1.97 11.66 -15.43
N GLN A 147 1.83 11.86 -16.74
CA GLN A 147 2.44 12.96 -17.49
C GLN A 147 1.61 14.23 -17.27
N ARG A 148 2.23 15.29 -16.74
CA ARG A 148 1.56 16.59 -16.47
C ARG A 148 1.56 17.57 -17.64
N GLN A 149 2.34 17.31 -18.69
CA GLN A 149 2.55 18.28 -19.76
C GLN A 149 1.34 18.27 -20.71
N GLY A 150 0.49 19.30 -20.61
CA GLY A 150 -0.77 19.38 -21.36
C GLY A 150 -1.93 18.80 -20.55
N ASN A 151 -2.79 18.02 -21.18
CA ASN A 151 -3.82 17.27 -20.46
C ASN A 151 -3.17 16.07 -19.77
N PRO A 152 -3.50 15.80 -18.49
CA PRO A 152 -2.96 14.65 -17.79
C PRO A 152 -3.25 13.32 -18.48
N GLU A 153 -2.21 12.53 -18.69
CA GLU A 153 -2.30 11.18 -19.24
C GLU A 153 -1.51 10.21 -18.37
N ILE A 154 -2.02 8.99 -18.21
CA ILE A 154 -1.26 7.91 -17.60
C ILE A 154 -0.34 7.32 -18.66
N VAL A 155 0.95 7.35 -18.40
CA VAL A 155 1.99 6.98 -19.36
C VAL A 155 2.89 5.92 -18.75
N MET A 156 3.31 4.97 -19.60
CA MET A 156 4.37 4.04 -19.29
C MET A 156 5.61 4.38 -20.10
N TRP A 157 6.72 4.63 -19.43
CA TRP A 157 8.02 4.89 -20.04
C TRP A 157 8.90 3.65 -19.96
N LYS A 158 9.71 3.43 -20.99
CA LYS A 158 10.86 2.53 -20.95
C LYS A 158 12.13 3.38 -21.05
N GLY A 159 12.80 3.61 -19.92
CA GLY A 159 13.84 4.64 -19.82
C GLY A 159 13.26 6.03 -20.13
N SER A 160 13.83 6.74 -21.11
CA SER A 160 13.36 8.08 -21.53
C SER A 160 12.29 8.04 -22.63
N ASN A 161 12.00 6.87 -23.19
CA ASN A 161 11.07 6.74 -24.32
C ASN A 161 9.67 6.38 -23.81
N MET A 162 8.65 7.06 -24.32
CA MET A 162 7.26 6.68 -24.10
C MET A 162 6.98 5.33 -24.78
N PHE A 163 6.60 4.32 -24.00
CA PHE A 163 6.25 2.99 -24.50
C PHE A 163 4.74 2.86 -24.75
N PHE A 164 3.94 3.45 -23.87
CA PHE A 164 2.47 3.41 -23.95
C PHE A 164 1.89 4.69 -23.33
N SER A 165 0.82 5.22 -23.93
CA SER A 165 -0.04 6.23 -23.31
C SER A 165 -1.45 5.68 -23.19
N SER A 166 -2.06 5.91 -22.03
CA SER A 166 -3.47 5.62 -21.79
C SER A 166 -4.39 6.50 -22.62
N GLY A 167 -3.90 7.59 -23.20
CA GLY A 167 -4.73 8.65 -23.75
C GLY A 167 -5.50 9.41 -22.67
N LEU A 168 -6.42 10.26 -23.11
CA LEU A 168 -7.17 11.19 -22.25
C LEU A 168 -8.23 10.47 -21.41
N TRP A 169 -8.44 10.99 -20.19
CA TRP A 169 -9.57 10.62 -19.35
C TRP A 169 -10.89 11.17 -19.90
N ASN A 170 -11.87 10.31 -20.12
CA ASN A 170 -13.19 10.68 -20.68
C ASN A 170 -14.35 10.61 -19.66
N GLY A 171 -14.06 10.42 -18.38
CA GLY A 171 -15.05 10.25 -17.30
C GLY A 171 -15.49 8.80 -17.06
N LEU A 172 -15.28 7.89 -18.02
CA LEU A 172 -15.55 6.45 -17.87
C LEU A 172 -14.25 5.64 -17.82
N GLY A 173 -13.20 6.12 -18.47
CA GLY A 173 -11.91 5.47 -18.57
C GLY A 173 -10.92 6.31 -19.37
N PHE A 174 -9.74 5.74 -19.61
CA PHE A 174 -8.77 6.33 -20.51
C PHE A 174 -8.94 5.80 -21.93
N SER A 175 -8.91 6.67 -22.94
CA SER A 175 -9.30 6.35 -24.32
C SER A 175 -8.41 5.32 -25.04
N GLY A 176 -7.13 5.28 -24.70
CA GLY A 176 -6.11 4.34 -25.20
C GLY A 176 -5.81 3.18 -24.26
N ALA A 177 -6.35 3.18 -23.04
CA ALA A 177 -6.35 2.01 -22.18
C ALA A 177 -7.53 1.11 -22.52
N LEU A 178 -7.32 -0.21 -22.49
CA LEU A 178 -8.41 -1.17 -22.48
C LEU A 178 -9.36 -0.75 -21.35
N THR A 179 -10.55 -0.27 -21.70
CA THR A 179 -11.54 0.21 -20.74
C THR A 179 -11.72 -0.90 -19.70
N LEU A 180 -11.25 -0.65 -18.48
CA LEU A 180 -11.42 -1.59 -17.40
C LEU A 180 -12.91 -1.75 -17.22
N MET A 181 -13.42 -2.92 -17.58
CA MET A 181 -14.84 -3.18 -17.47
C MET A 181 -15.22 -2.93 -16.00
N PRO A 182 -16.26 -2.12 -15.74
CA PRO A 182 -16.68 -1.83 -14.38
C PRO A 182 -16.91 -3.16 -13.63
N ASN A 183 -16.18 -3.35 -12.54
CA ASN A 183 -16.32 -4.51 -11.67
C ASN A 183 -17.04 -4.05 -10.39
N PRO A 184 -18.10 -4.73 -9.92
CA PRO A 184 -18.75 -4.40 -8.67
C PRO A 184 -17.82 -4.39 -7.44
N VAL A 185 -16.62 -4.98 -7.53
CA VAL A 185 -15.63 -5.07 -6.44
C VAL A 185 -14.55 -3.99 -6.53
N ILE A 186 -14.27 -3.43 -7.71
CA ILE A 186 -13.15 -2.51 -7.92
C ILE A 186 -13.66 -1.23 -8.59
N GLU A 187 -13.61 -0.14 -7.82
CA GLU A 187 -13.88 1.21 -8.32
C GLU A 187 -12.56 1.93 -8.59
N LEU A 188 -12.38 2.43 -9.81
CA LEU A 188 -11.21 3.22 -10.21
C LEU A 188 -11.64 4.64 -10.52
N ASN A 189 -11.11 5.57 -9.75
CA ASN A 189 -11.40 6.98 -9.88
C ASN A 189 -10.14 7.73 -10.29
N PHE A 190 -10.30 8.60 -11.29
CA PHE A 190 -9.27 9.56 -11.67
C PHE A 190 -9.67 10.94 -11.14
N VAL A 191 -8.78 11.54 -10.35
CA VAL A 191 -9.02 12.83 -9.70
C VAL A 191 -8.11 13.85 -10.35
N TYR A 192 -8.69 14.96 -10.82
CA TYR A 192 -7.93 16.08 -11.36
C TYR A 192 -8.49 17.39 -10.78
N ASN A 193 -7.78 17.97 -9.82
CA ASN A 193 -8.16 19.21 -9.14
C ASN A 193 -6.92 20.03 -8.71
N GLU A 194 -7.12 21.06 -7.89
CA GLU A 194 -6.04 21.95 -7.43
C GLU A 194 -5.06 21.29 -6.45
N ASP A 195 -5.48 20.21 -5.78
CA ASP A 195 -4.74 19.53 -4.74
C ASP A 195 -3.95 18.32 -5.27
N GLU A 196 -4.52 17.61 -6.24
CA GLU A 196 -3.98 16.35 -6.72
C GLU A 196 -4.35 16.02 -8.17
N LEU A 197 -3.52 15.14 -8.72
CA LEU A 197 -3.64 14.55 -10.03
C LEU A 197 -3.32 13.05 -9.99
#